data_AF-A0A8H5LLW8-F1
#
_entry.id   AF-A0A8H5LLW8-F1
#
_cell.length_a   1.000
_cell.length_b   1.000
_cell.length_c   1.000
_cell.angle_alpha   90.00
_cell.angle_beta   90.00
_cell.angle_gamma   90.00
#
_symmetry.space_group_name_H-M   'P 1'
#
loop_
_entity.id
_entity.type
_entity.pdbx_description
1 polymer ?
#
loop_
_entity_poly.entity_id
_entity_poly.type
_entity_poly.pdbx_seq_one_letter_code
_entity_poly.pdbx_strand_id
1 'polypeptide(L)'
;MSFKPEETYVIHNIVDPRPVQRTGLQRPLTLVNDANSYAKWIITNNGDRERYVIQNAATNCYADLQNKAAIVESSNPLTRWKIKVVSPSMYRIYDPVSQLFWTTHGDSNEVGANLKNRQNNPLNPSSDLPRAIFSRFRSVVGDSIGPLLRRIAFHVGLRL
;
A
#
# COMPACT_ATOMS: atom_id res chain seq x y z
N MET A 1 -7.26 9.89 -12.87
CA MET A 1 -6.19 10.73 -12.30
C MET A 1 -4.91 9.94 -12.37
N SER A 2 -3.79 10.55 -12.75
CA SER A 2 -2.45 9.96 -12.64
C SER A 2 -1.89 10.22 -11.24
N PHE A 3 -1.02 9.32 -10.74
CA PHE A 3 -0.27 9.53 -9.50
C PHE A 3 0.61 10.77 -9.62
N LYS A 4 0.57 11.60 -8.58
CA LYS A 4 1.41 12.79 -8.46
C LYS A 4 2.22 12.70 -7.16
N PRO A 5 3.55 12.81 -7.21
CA PRO A 5 4.32 12.95 -5.98
C PRO A 5 3.90 14.23 -5.24
N GLU A 6 4.24 14.28 -3.95
CA GLU A 6 4.05 15.43 -3.04
C GLU A 6 2.58 15.73 -2.69
N GLU A 7 1.67 14.78 -2.92
CA GLU A 7 0.29 14.85 -2.47
C GLU A 7 0.01 13.92 -1.28
N THR A 8 -1.09 14.22 -0.58
CA THR A 8 -1.64 13.39 0.49
C THR A 8 -2.61 12.36 -0.08
N TYR A 9 -2.39 11.10 0.29
CA TYR A 9 -3.11 9.93 -0.20
C TYR A 9 -3.68 9.08 0.94
N VAL A 10 -4.82 8.44 0.67
CA VAL A 10 -5.21 7.22 1.40
C VAL A 10 -4.77 6.02 0.58
N ILE A 11 -4.06 5.09 1.22
CA ILE A 11 -3.57 3.85 0.60
C ILE A 11 -4.57 2.75 0.94
N HIS A 12 -5.24 2.20 -0.06
CA HIS A 12 -6.11 1.03 0.09
C HIS A 12 -5.43 -0.21 -0.48
N ASN A 13 -5.65 -1.35 0.16
CA ASN A 13 -5.45 -2.63 -0.53
C ASN A 13 -6.57 -2.81 -1.57
N ILE A 14 -6.26 -3.41 -2.71
CA ILE A 14 -7.20 -3.61 -3.82
C ILE A 14 -7.94 -4.95 -3.72
N VAL A 15 -7.30 -5.97 -3.16
CA VAL A 15 -7.93 -7.28 -2.90
C VAL A 15 -8.87 -7.17 -1.71
N ASP A 16 -8.41 -6.48 -0.68
CA ASP A 16 -9.20 -6.10 0.49
C ASP A 16 -9.27 -4.58 0.55
N PRO A 17 -10.42 -3.95 0.19
CA PRO A 17 -10.53 -2.50 0.00
C PRO A 17 -10.38 -1.66 1.26
N ARG A 18 -10.02 -2.28 2.40
CA ARG A 18 -9.72 -1.57 3.64
C ARG A 18 -8.47 -0.68 3.49
N PRO A 19 -8.51 0.55 4.02
CA PRO A 19 -7.34 1.43 4.03
C PRO A 19 -6.25 0.95 5.00
N VAL A 20 -5.01 1.31 4.68
CA VAL A 20 -3.83 1.09 5.52
C VAL A 20 -3.79 2.14 6.63
N GLN A 21 -3.57 1.67 7.86
CA GLN A 21 -3.52 2.47 9.07
C GLN A 21 -2.21 2.23 9.83
N ARG A 22 -1.77 3.28 10.55
CA ARG A 22 -0.68 3.18 11.52
C ARG A 22 -1.14 2.53 12.82
N THR A 23 -0.25 1.73 13.42
CA THR A 23 -0.49 1.08 14.71
C THR A 23 0.48 1.54 15.80
N GLY A 24 1.40 2.46 15.45
CA GLY A 24 2.44 3.00 16.32
C GLY A 24 3.86 2.71 15.81
N LEU A 25 4.84 3.36 16.43
CA LEU A 25 6.25 3.22 16.07
C LEU A 25 6.73 1.76 16.17
N GLN A 26 7.44 1.31 15.15
CA GLN A 26 8.02 -0.03 15.00
C GLN A 26 6.97 -1.16 15.07
N ARG A 27 5.68 -0.83 14.88
CA ARG A 27 4.60 -1.81 14.79
C ARG A 27 4.13 -1.96 13.34
N PRO A 28 3.72 -3.16 12.91
CA PRO A 28 3.20 -3.38 11.57
C PRO A 28 2.00 -2.49 11.26
N LEU A 29 1.99 -1.88 10.08
CA LEU A 29 0.79 -1.21 9.57
C LEU A 29 -0.32 -2.25 9.39
N THR A 30 -1.58 -1.85 9.52
CA THR A 30 -2.72 -2.76 9.43
C THR A 30 -3.82 -2.24 8.51
N LEU A 31 -4.69 -3.13 8.04
CA LEU A 31 -5.93 -2.77 7.38
C LEU A 31 -7.04 -2.53 8.40
N VAL A 32 -7.78 -1.42 8.27
CA VAL A 32 -8.88 -1.06 9.16
C VAL A 32 -10.21 -0.89 8.43
N ASN A 33 -11.32 -1.14 9.13
CA ASN A 33 -12.67 -1.05 8.56
C ASN A 33 -13.26 0.37 8.62
N ASP A 34 -12.77 1.22 9.51
CA ASP A 34 -13.43 2.48 9.86
C ASP A 34 -12.85 3.67 9.07
N ALA A 35 -13.74 4.40 8.39
CA ALA A 35 -13.47 5.59 7.60
C ALA A 35 -12.94 6.78 8.41
N ASN A 36 -13.01 6.73 9.74
CA ASN A 36 -12.47 7.78 10.60
C ASN A 36 -11.11 7.41 11.23
N SER A 37 -10.67 6.17 11.05
CA SER A 37 -9.49 5.63 11.74
C SER A 37 -8.29 5.41 10.84
N TYR A 38 -8.34 5.75 9.55
CA TYR A 38 -7.24 5.46 8.61
C TYR A 38 -6.20 6.58 8.53
N ALA A 39 -4.98 6.19 8.13
CA ALA A 39 -3.86 7.09 7.99
C ALA A 39 -3.92 7.75 6.61
N LYS A 40 -3.62 9.04 6.60
CA LYS A 40 -3.29 9.78 5.41
C LYS A 40 -1.77 9.74 5.24
N TRP A 41 -1.30 9.61 4.01
CA TRP A 41 0.11 9.41 3.69
C TRP A 41 0.56 10.42 2.65
N ILE A 42 1.63 11.15 2.94
CA ILE A 42 2.30 12.05 2.00
C ILE A 42 3.35 11.22 1.25
N ILE A 43 3.27 11.16 -0.08
CA ILE A 43 4.19 10.39 -0.91
C ILE A 43 5.11 11.34 -1.66
N THR A 44 6.35 11.50 -1.20
CA THR A 44 7.30 12.50 -1.73
C THR A 44 8.39 11.83 -2.57
N ASN A 45 8.77 12.45 -3.69
CA ASN A 45 9.90 11.99 -4.50
C ASN A 45 11.22 12.41 -3.85
N ASN A 46 12.13 11.47 -3.63
CA ASN A 46 13.40 11.72 -2.93
C ASN A 46 14.55 12.03 -3.90
N GLY A 47 14.33 12.98 -4.83
CA GLY A 47 15.35 13.53 -5.72
C GLY A 47 15.84 12.62 -6.86
N ASP A 48 15.78 11.30 -6.71
CA ASP A 48 16.29 10.33 -7.69
C ASP A 48 15.20 9.37 -8.20
N ARG A 49 15.04 9.30 -9.53
CA ARG A 49 14.54 8.15 -10.34
C ARG A 49 13.55 7.19 -9.63
N GLU A 50 12.34 7.67 -9.38
CA GLU A 50 11.20 6.88 -8.86
C GLU A 50 11.37 6.35 -7.43
N ARG A 51 12.27 6.94 -6.62
CA ARG A 51 12.40 6.59 -5.20
C ARG A 51 11.52 7.52 -4.37
N TYR A 52 10.55 6.95 -3.69
CA TYR A 52 9.56 7.66 -2.89
C TYR A 52 9.74 7.36 -1.41
N VAL A 53 9.49 8.38 -0.59
CA VAL A 53 9.22 8.19 0.84
C VAL A 53 7.71 8.26 1.06
N ILE A 54 7.20 7.39 1.93
CA ILE A 54 5.78 7.35 2.29
C ILE A 54 5.69 7.78 3.75
N GLN A 55 5.39 9.05 3.96
CA GLN A 55 5.32 9.67 5.28
C GLN A 55 3.88 9.68 5.76
N ASN A 56 3.63 9.43 7.04
CA ASN A 56 2.32 9.66 7.63
C ASN A 56 2.00 11.16 7.66
N ALA A 57 0.80 11.60 7.29
CA ALA A 57 0.47 13.03 7.24
C ALA A 57 0.24 13.65 8.63
N ALA A 58 -0.04 12.83 9.65
CA ALA A 58 -0.28 13.28 11.02
C ALA A 58 0.99 13.25 11.89
N THR A 59 2.06 12.61 11.42
CA THR A 59 3.33 12.48 12.16
C THR A 59 4.53 12.68 11.24
N ASN A 60 5.73 12.85 11.80
CA ASN A 60 6.97 12.84 11.01
C ASN A 60 7.56 11.44 10.88
N CYS A 61 6.71 10.42 10.75
CA CYS A 61 7.11 9.02 10.63
C CYS A 61 6.84 8.48 9.22
N TYR A 62 7.56 7.43 8.85
CA TYR A 62 7.64 6.88 7.50
C TYR A 62 7.30 5.39 7.51
N ALA A 63 6.76 4.90 6.40
CA ALA A 63 6.62 3.47 6.18
C ALA A 63 8.00 2.86 5.89
N ASP A 64 8.36 1.84 6.64
CA ASP A 64 9.69 1.22 6.65
C ASP A 64 9.60 -0.30 6.53
N LEU A 65 10.59 -0.93 5.92
CA LEU A 65 10.68 -2.38 5.77
C LEU A 65 11.51 -2.96 6.92
N GLN A 66 10.85 -3.58 7.89
CA GLN A 66 11.53 -4.24 8.99
C GLN A 66 11.66 -5.74 8.74
N ASN A 67 12.86 -6.28 9.01
CA ASN A 67 13.17 -7.71 8.93
C ASN A 67 12.78 -8.38 7.60
N LYS A 68 12.75 -7.61 6.50
CA LYS A 68 12.35 -8.07 5.16
C LYS A 68 10.95 -8.70 5.09
N ALA A 69 10.07 -8.39 6.04
CA ALA A 69 8.76 -9.05 6.12
C ALA A 69 7.63 -8.11 6.56
N ALA A 70 7.89 -7.17 7.47
CA ALA A 70 6.86 -6.28 8.01
C ALA A 70 7.03 -4.87 7.44
N ILE A 71 5.91 -4.22 7.12
CA ILE A 71 5.89 -2.78 6.87
C ILE A 71 5.49 -2.10 8.17
N VAL A 72 6.38 -1.28 8.73
CA VAL A 72 6.18 -0.62 10.03
C VAL A 72 6.21 0.89 9.91
N GLU A 73 5.67 1.59 10.90
CA GLU A 73 5.90 3.03 11.05
C GLU A 73 7.25 3.27 11.75
N SER A 74 8.12 4.09 11.16
CA SER A 74 9.48 4.34 11.65
C SER A 74 9.78 5.83 11.61
N SER A 75 10.56 6.35 12.56
CA SER A 75 11.09 7.71 12.48
C SER A 75 12.18 7.86 11.41
N ASN A 76 12.59 6.76 10.80
CA ASN A 76 13.68 6.70 9.85
C ASN A 76 13.18 6.85 8.39
N PRO A 77 13.56 7.91 7.66
CA PRO A 77 13.18 8.11 6.25
C PRO A 77 14.07 7.32 5.26
N LEU A 78 14.98 6.46 5.74
CA LEU A 78 15.96 5.80 4.88
C LEU A 78 15.34 4.82 3.88
N THR A 79 14.19 4.23 4.20
CA THR A 79 13.53 3.29 3.29
C THR A 79 12.86 4.03 2.15
N ARG A 80 13.35 3.73 0.94
CA ARG A 80 12.95 4.37 -0.31
C ARG A 80 12.19 3.38 -1.15
N TRP A 81 10.90 3.59 -1.31
CA TRP A 81 10.00 2.74 -2.08
C TRP A 81 10.06 3.07 -3.56
N LYS A 82 9.87 2.08 -4.42
CA LYS A 82 9.46 2.30 -5.80
C LYS A 82 7.96 2.10 -5.95
N ILE A 83 7.32 2.99 -6.72
CA ILE A 83 5.89 2.95 -7.01
C ILE A 83 5.71 2.71 -8.51
N LYS A 84 5.31 1.50 -8.88
CA LYS A 84 5.03 1.13 -10.28
C LYS A 84 3.55 1.30 -10.58
N VAL A 85 3.24 2.08 -11.61
CA VAL A 85 1.87 2.22 -12.13
C VAL A 85 1.44 0.93 -12.80
N VAL A 86 0.32 0.35 -12.35
CA VAL A 86 -0.34 -0.81 -12.98
C VAL A 86 -1.52 -0.33 -13.84
N SER A 87 -2.28 0.63 -13.33
CA SER A 87 -3.33 1.34 -14.06
C SER A 87 -3.49 2.75 -13.46
N PRO A 88 -4.32 3.64 -14.03
CA PRO A 88 -4.46 5.02 -13.54
C PRO A 88 -4.79 5.15 -12.05
N SER A 89 -5.39 4.14 -11.41
CA SER A 89 -5.71 4.16 -9.98
C SER A 89 -5.13 2.98 -9.19
N MET A 90 -4.20 2.23 -9.80
CA MET A 90 -3.61 1.04 -9.19
C MET A 90 -2.09 1.06 -9.30
N TYR A 91 -1.44 0.87 -8.17
CA TYR A 91 0.00 1.01 -8.01
C TYR A 91 0.56 -0.19 -7.27
N ARG A 92 1.84 -0.49 -7.50
CA ARG A 92 2.61 -1.46 -6.73
C ARG A 92 3.72 -0.74 -5.99
N ILE A 93 3.74 -0.89 -4.68
CA ILE A 93 4.78 -0.35 -3.80
C ILE A 93 5.76 -1.49 -3.50
N TYR A 94 7.05 -1.26 -3.71
CA TYR A 94 8.07 -2.27 -3.45
C TYR A 94 9.40 -1.66 -3.04
N ASP A 95 10.17 -2.40 -2.25
CA ASP A 95 11.54 -2.02 -1.91
C ASP A 95 12.47 -2.34 -3.10
N PRO A 96 13.18 -1.36 -3.67
CA PRO A 96 14.03 -1.59 -4.83
C PRO A 96 15.26 -2.47 -4.53
N VAL A 97 15.68 -2.61 -3.27
CA VAL A 97 16.85 -3.41 -2.90
C VAL A 97 16.49 -4.89 -2.84
N SER A 98 15.48 -5.24 -2.04
CA SER A 98 15.03 -6.61 -1.83
C SER A 98 14.00 -7.09 -2.85
N GLN A 99 13.45 -6.19 -3.66
CA GLN A 99 12.37 -6.47 -4.62
C GLN A 99 11.11 -7.05 -3.96
N LEU A 100 10.91 -6.78 -2.67
CA LEU A 100 9.73 -7.19 -1.91
C LEU A 100 8.62 -6.16 -2.10
N PHE A 101 7.42 -6.64 -2.43
CA PHE A 101 6.23 -5.84 -2.64
C PHE A 101 5.41 -5.79 -1.37
N TRP A 102 4.77 -4.65 -1.11
CA TRP A 102 3.75 -4.57 -0.07
C TRP A 102 2.69 -5.65 -0.32
N THR A 103 2.32 -6.37 0.73
CA THR A 103 1.33 -7.45 0.72
C THR A 103 0.55 -7.43 2.02
N THR A 104 -0.61 -8.10 2.09
CA THR A 104 -1.30 -8.32 3.36
C THR A 104 -1.27 -9.77 3.74
N HIS A 105 -1.13 -10.01 5.03
CA HIS A 105 -1.37 -11.31 5.64
C HIS A 105 -2.87 -11.49 5.81
N GLY A 106 -3.40 -12.62 5.29
CA GLY A 106 -4.84 -12.90 5.32
C GLY A 106 -5.40 -13.01 6.73
N ASP A 107 -4.56 -13.46 7.68
CA ASP A 107 -5.02 -13.81 9.04
C ASP A 107 -4.81 -12.69 10.06
N SER A 108 -3.82 -11.80 9.86
CA SER A 108 -3.45 -10.77 10.86
C SER A 108 -3.88 -9.34 10.50
N ASN A 109 -4.42 -9.11 9.29
CA ASN A 109 -4.68 -7.77 8.72
C ASN A 109 -3.42 -6.89 8.58
N GLU A 110 -2.24 -7.43 8.87
CA GLU A 110 -0.99 -6.67 8.82
C GLU A 110 -0.51 -6.52 7.38
N VAL A 111 0.11 -5.37 7.13
CA VAL A 111 0.82 -5.09 5.89
C VAL A 111 2.25 -5.58 6.06
N GLY A 112 2.61 -6.54 5.23
CA GLY A 112 3.96 -7.09 5.12
C GLY A 112 4.58 -6.83 3.76
N ALA A 113 5.69 -7.51 3.50
CA ALA A 113 6.38 -7.51 2.23
C ALA A 113 6.71 -8.94 1.79
N ASN A 114 6.49 -9.27 0.52
CA ASN A 114 6.87 -10.56 -0.04
C ASN A 114 7.38 -10.43 -1.48
N LEU A 115 8.19 -11.39 -1.91
CA LEU A 115 8.58 -11.55 -3.30
C LEU A 115 7.31 -11.76 -4.13
N LYS A 116 7.30 -11.20 -5.33
CA LYS A 116 6.22 -11.43 -6.29
C LYS A 116 6.13 -12.93 -6.57
N ASN A 117 5.14 -13.61 -5.98
CA ASN A 117 4.86 -15.00 -6.33
C ASN A 117 4.63 -15.06 -7.84
N ARG A 118 5.38 -15.93 -8.52
CA ARG A 118 5.08 -16.34 -9.90
C ARG A 118 3.60 -16.77 -9.93
N GLN A 119 2.92 -16.35 -10.98
CA GLN A 119 1.52 -16.69 -11.25
C GLN A 119 1.24 -18.18 -11.03
N ASN A 120 0.08 -18.45 -10.42
CA ASN A 120 -0.84 -19.53 -10.76
C ASN A 120 -0.25 -20.95 -10.85
N ASN A 121 -0.37 -21.73 -9.77
CA ASN A 121 -0.59 -23.16 -9.90
C ASN A 121 -2.05 -23.44 -9.48
N PRO A 122 -2.96 -23.84 -10.38
CA PRO A 122 -4.40 -23.95 -10.09
C PRO A 122 -4.78 -25.16 -9.21
N LEU A 123 -3.82 -25.82 -8.55
CA LEU A 123 -4.05 -27.10 -7.87
C LEU A 123 -3.82 -27.10 -6.36
N ASN A 124 -3.67 -25.95 -5.70
CA ASN A 124 -3.65 -25.93 -4.24
C ASN A 124 -4.13 -24.60 -3.64
N PRO A 125 -5.39 -24.48 -3.19
CA PRO A 125 -5.86 -23.33 -2.45
C PRO A 125 -5.46 -23.50 -0.99
N SER A 126 -4.16 -23.40 -0.68
CA SER A 126 -3.74 -23.20 0.70
C SER A 126 -4.09 -21.75 1.08
N SER A 127 -4.88 -21.60 2.14
CA SER A 127 -5.39 -20.35 2.70
C SER A 127 -4.32 -19.36 3.14
N ASP A 128 -3.06 -19.80 3.17
CA ASP A 128 -1.97 -19.12 3.89
C ASP A 128 -1.06 -18.30 2.97
N LEU A 129 -1.43 -18.15 1.69
CA LEU A 129 -0.62 -17.39 0.75
C LEU A 129 -0.89 -15.88 0.89
N PRO A 130 0.16 -15.05 1.09
CA PRO A 130 0.02 -13.60 1.15
C PRO A 130 -0.56 -13.08 -0.17
N ARG A 131 -1.67 -12.36 -0.07
CA ARG A 131 -2.37 -11.81 -1.23
C ARG A 131 -1.69 -10.51 -1.63
N ALA A 132 -1.16 -10.48 -2.85
CA ALA A 132 -0.51 -9.30 -3.40
C ALA A 132 -1.38 -8.05 -3.20
N ILE A 133 -0.85 -7.06 -2.46
CA ILE A 133 -1.51 -5.76 -2.40
C ILE A 133 -1.24 -5.06 -3.73
N PHE A 134 -2.31 -4.70 -4.41
CA PHE A 134 -2.25 -3.52 -5.25
C PHE A 134 -2.71 -2.35 -4.39
N SER A 135 -1.98 -1.26 -4.44
CA SER A 135 -2.31 -0.05 -3.71
C SER A 135 -3.18 0.83 -4.59
N ARG A 136 -4.33 1.24 -4.07
CA ARG A 136 -5.09 2.36 -4.65
C ARG A 136 -4.79 3.62 -3.85
N PHE A 137 -4.37 4.66 -4.56
CA PHE A 137 -4.19 5.98 -3.98
C PHE A 137 -5.43 6.84 -4.25
N ARG A 138 -5.99 7.43 -3.19
CA ARG A 138 -7.02 8.46 -3.28
C ARG A 138 -6.46 9.79 -2.80
N SER A 139 -6.32 10.76 -3.71
CA SER A 139 -5.88 12.12 -3.36
C SER A 139 -6.95 12.81 -2.50
N VAL A 140 -6.51 13.57 -1.50
CA VAL A 140 -7.38 14.26 -0.52
C VAL A 140 -7.61 15.74 -0.90
N VAL A 141 -7.09 16.20 -2.05
CA VAL A 141 -7.24 17.60 -2.48
C VAL A 141 -8.69 17.88 -2.89
N GLY A 142 -9.46 18.53 -1.99
CA GLY A 142 -10.79 19.10 -2.28
C GLY A 142 -12.02 18.46 -1.62
N ASP A 143 -11.88 17.70 -0.52
CA ASP A 143 -13.04 17.07 0.14
C ASP A 143 -13.82 18.04 1.06
N SER A 144 -14.59 18.94 0.44
CA SER A 144 -15.80 19.54 1.04
C SER A 144 -17.06 18.98 0.39
N ILE A 145 -17.13 17.68 0.06
CA ILE A 145 -18.41 17.00 -0.26
C ILE A 145 -18.31 15.53 0.20
N GLY A 146 -19.36 15.04 0.86
CA GLY A 146 -19.47 13.74 1.54
C GLY A 146 -19.32 12.47 0.66
N PRO A 147 -19.82 11.31 1.13
CA PRO A 147 -19.30 10.00 0.76
C PRO A 147 -19.78 9.55 -0.63
N LEU A 148 -19.17 10.08 -1.68
CA LEU A 148 -19.22 9.47 -3.01
C LEU A 148 -18.11 8.42 -3.11
N LEU A 149 -18.40 7.24 -2.56
CA LEU A 149 -17.70 5.99 -2.79
C LEU A 149 -17.68 5.67 -4.29
N ARG A 150 -16.73 6.22 -5.05
CA ARG A 150 -16.46 5.78 -6.42
C ARG A 150 -15.69 4.46 -6.39
N ARG A 151 -16.43 3.38 -6.15
CA ARG A 151 -15.99 2.00 -6.32
C ARG A 151 -15.89 1.68 -7.81
N ILE A 152 -14.67 1.55 -8.32
CA ILE A 152 -14.41 0.85 -9.58
C ILE A 152 -13.33 -0.18 -9.30
N ALA A 153 -13.65 -1.46 -9.32
CA ALA A 153 -12.70 -2.56 -9.23
C ALA A 153 -12.90 -3.45 -10.45
N PHE A 154 -11.88 -3.63 -11.28
CA PHE A 154 -11.86 -4.68 -12.30
C PHE A 154 -10.43 -5.15 -12.55
N HIS A 155 -10.19 -6.45 -12.34
CA HIS A 155 -9.81 -7.40 -13.40
C HIS A 155 -9.97 -8.83 -12.85
N VAL A 156 -11.12 -9.47 -13.13
CA VAL A 156 -11.21 -10.94 -13.14
C VAL A 156 -10.76 -11.34 -14.54
N GLY A 157 -9.51 -11.78 -14.65
CA GLY A 157 -9.04 -12.42 -15.87
C GLY A 157 -9.63 -13.83 -15.94
N LEU A 158 -10.82 -13.96 -16.51
CA LEU A 158 -11.23 -15.19 -17.17
C LEU A 158 -10.41 -15.28 -18.46
N ARG A 159 -9.56 -16.31 -18.59
CA ARG A 159 -8.96 -16.68 -19.88
C ARG A 159 -9.45 -18.08 -20.23
N LEU A 160 -10.26 -18.07 -21.29
CA LEU A 160 -10.90 -19.14 -22.06
C LEU A 160 -11.94 -19.98 -21.31
#